data_AF-A0A812X7D9-F1
#
_entry.id   AF-A0A812X7D9-F1
#
_cell.length_a   1.000
_cell.length_b   1.000
_cell.length_c   1.000
_cell.angle_alpha   90.00
_cell.angle_beta   90.00
_cell.angle_gamma   90.00
#
_symmetry.space_group_name_H-M   'P 1'
#
loop_
_entity.id
_entity.type
_entity.pdbx_description
1 polymer ?
#
loop_
_entity_poly.entity_id
_entity_poly.type
_entity_poly.pdbx_seq_one_letter_code
_entity_poly.pdbx_strand_id
1 'polypeptide(L)'
;MEPEEPFYGDELTYFASYAQPAYALKLPSMEQLTTWNPSIALASEESKAARNSFQREDTNLFDPQFRQDSAARALDLAGLTTLERYEACMQMLHPDRACDWYSWFRISGVTATMLNRYDHDDLARKRIWNAHCEWSCNYPNFCEQENFEVVLQAQQKVTPGIKILLELLRHDNPNLQVREHAWPFHIPRKAQEMATP
;
A
#
# COMPACT_ATOMS: atom_id res chain seq x y z
N MET A 1 -26.82 16.34 21.40
CA MET A 1 -26.88 16.28 22.86
C MET A 1 -25.81 17.26 23.33
N GLU A 2 -26.22 18.41 23.85
CA GLU A 2 -25.28 19.44 24.34
C GLU A 2 -24.89 19.10 25.79
N PRO A 3 -23.63 19.31 26.20
CA PRO A 3 -23.23 19.07 27.58
C PRO A 3 -23.92 20.08 28.51
N GLU A 4 -24.50 19.57 29.61
CA GLU A 4 -25.27 20.36 30.57
C GLU A 4 -24.39 21.25 31.48
N GLU A 5 -23.07 21.01 31.54
CA GLU A 5 -22.13 21.78 32.35
C GLU A 5 -20.84 22.10 31.57
N PRO A 6 -20.23 23.30 31.77
CA PRO A 6 -18.93 23.62 31.19
C PRO A 6 -17.82 22.75 31.81
N PHE A 7 -16.81 22.39 31.01
CA PHE A 7 -15.68 21.58 31.46
C PHE A 7 -14.82 22.35 32.49
N TYR A 8 -15.08 22.13 33.78
CA TYR A 8 -14.25 22.63 34.87
C TYR A 8 -13.49 21.48 35.53
N GLY A 9 -12.16 21.50 35.48
CA GLY A 9 -11.30 20.62 36.28
C GLY A 9 -10.28 19.77 35.54
N ASP A 10 -10.23 19.78 34.21
CA ASP A 10 -9.21 19.07 33.41
C ASP A 10 -8.54 20.05 32.43
N GLU A 11 -7.28 20.41 32.71
CA GLU A 11 -6.49 21.35 31.89
C GLU A 11 -6.28 20.86 30.44
N LEU A 12 -6.52 19.59 30.15
CA LEU A 12 -6.40 19.06 28.79
C LEU A 12 -7.63 19.36 27.93
N THR A 13 -8.74 19.79 28.52
CA THR A 13 -9.98 20.15 27.79
C THR A 13 -9.84 21.41 26.92
N TYR A 14 -8.76 22.18 27.07
CA TYR A 14 -8.42 23.29 26.18
C TYR A 14 -7.86 22.83 24.82
N PHE A 15 -7.50 21.57 24.65
CA PHE A 15 -6.98 21.04 23.39
C PHE A 15 -8.12 20.44 22.56
N ALA A 16 -8.31 20.93 21.33
CA ALA A 16 -9.35 20.46 20.41
C ALA A 16 -9.25 18.96 20.04
N SER A 17 -8.09 18.34 20.26
CA SER A 17 -7.84 16.91 20.02
C SER A 17 -8.04 16.03 21.25
N TYR A 18 -8.28 16.61 22.43
CA TYR A 18 -8.46 15.85 23.66
C TYR A 18 -9.94 15.47 23.84
N ALA A 19 -10.20 14.17 23.89
CA ALA A 19 -11.51 13.62 24.22
C ALA A 19 -11.46 13.09 25.66
N GLN A 20 -12.18 13.73 26.58
CA GLN A 20 -12.20 13.31 27.97
C GLN A 20 -12.82 11.91 28.10
N PRO A 21 -12.08 10.90 28.61
CA PRO A 21 -12.53 9.50 28.59
C PRO A 21 -13.84 9.25 29.32
N ALA A 22 -14.15 10.03 30.36
CA ALA A 22 -15.39 9.94 31.12
C ALA A 22 -16.66 10.24 30.28
N TYR A 23 -16.50 10.96 29.16
CA TYR A 23 -17.57 11.31 28.23
C TYR A 23 -17.47 10.54 26.91
N ALA A 24 -16.61 9.52 26.84
CA ALA A 24 -16.55 8.65 25.67
C ALA A 24 -17.92 8.01 25.48
N LEU A 25 -18.56 8.31 24.35
CA LEU A 25 -19.82 7.69 23.98
C LEU A 25 -19.60 6.18 23.94
N LYS A 26 -20.49 5.41 24.60
CA LYS A 26 -20.52 3.97 24.43
C LYS A 26 -20.91 3.67 22.99
N LEU A 27 -19.91 3.37 22.17
CA LEU A 27 -20.13 2.99 20.78
C LEU A 27 -20.87 1.65 20.76
N PRO A 28 -21.88 1.50 19.88
CA PRO A 28 -22.57 0.22 19.71
C PRO A 28 -21.59 -0.87 19.26
N SER A 29 -21.83 -2.11 19.68
CA SER A 29 -21.04 -3.24 19.21
C SER A 29 -21.21 -3.43 17.70
N MET A 30 -20.26 -4.10 17.05
CA MET A 30 -20.40 -4.45 15.63
C MET A 30 -21.69 -5.24 15.36
N GLU A 31 -22.10 -6.10 16.28
CA GLU A 31 -23.36 -6.86 16.19
C GLU A 31 -24.60 -5.94 16.23
N GLN A 32 -24.58 -4.93 17.10
CA GLN A 32 -25.63 -3.90 17.13
C GLN A 32 -25.64 -3.07 15.85
N LEU A 33 -24.47 -2.68 15.33
CA LEU A 33 -24.35 -1.93 14.08
C LEU A 33 -24.86 -2.71 12.88
N THR A 34 -24.57 -4.01 12.78
CA THR A 34 -25.08 -4.88 11.70
C THR A 34 -26.57 -5.11 11.81
N THR A 35 -27.11 -5.14 13.04
CA THR A 35 -28.56 -5.26 13.26
C THR A 35 -29.30 -3.97 12.87
N TRP A 36 -28.75 -2.81 13.22
CA TRP A 36 -29.34 -1.50 12.90
C TRP A 36 -29.17 -1.12 11.43
N ASN A 37 -28.11 -1.61 10.78
CA ASN A 37 -27.85 -1.35 9.38
C ASN A 37 -27.38 -2.62 8.66
N PRO A 38 -28.31 -3.36 8.01
CA PRO A 38 -28.00 -4.59 7.28
C PRO A 38 -26.95 -4.41 6.17
N SER A 39 -26.79 -3.20 5.61
CA SER A 39 -25.76 -2.94 4.60
C SER A 39 -24.33 -3.06 5.15
N ILE A 40 -24.14 -2.80 6.45
CA ILE A 40 -22.86 -3.01 7.15
C ILE A 40 -22.55 -4.49 7.30
N ALA A 41 -23.58 -5.33 7.48
CA ALA A 41 -23.41 -6.79 7.55
C ALA A 41 -22.89 -7.33 6.21
N LEU A 42 -23.51 -6.92 5.10
CA LEU A 42 -23.08 -7.29 3.75
C LEU A 42 -21.64 -6.83 3.47
N ALA A 43 -21.31 -5.56 3.73
CA ALA A 43 -19.96 -5.04 3.55
C ALA A 43 -18.93 -5.74 4.47
N SER A 44 -19.32 -6.13 5.69
CA SER A 44 -18.46 -6.88 6.61
C SER A 44 -18.24 -8.31 6.16
N GLU A 45 -19.25 -8.98 5.59
CA GLU A 45 -19.12 -10.34 5.07
C GLU A 45 -18.28 -10.36 3.79
N GLU A 46 -18.48 -9.41 2.88
CA GLU A 46 -17.63 -9.21 1.70
C GLU A 46 -16.17 -8.93 2.10
N SER A 47 -15.96 -8.08 3.10
CA SER A 47 -14.62 -7.79 3.63
C SER A 47 -13.98 -9.01 4.33
N LYS A 48 -14.76 -9.84 5.02
CA LYS A 48 -14.28 -11.09 5.64
C LYS A 48 -13.98 -12.16 4.61
N ALA A 49 -14.81 -12.30 3.58
CA ALA A 49 -14.58 -13.22 2.47
C ALA A 49 -13.32 -12.83 1.68
N ALA A 50 -13.14 -11.52 1.40
CA ALA A 50 -11.92 -10.99 0.80
C ALA A 50 -10.70 -11.20 1.72
N ARG A 51 -10.81 -10.95 3.03
CA ARG A 51 -9.71 -11.21 3.98
C ARG A 51 -9.33 -12.70 4.08
N ASN A 52 -10.31 -13.59 4.12
CA ASN A 52 -10.09 -15.02 4.27
C ASN A 52 -9.55 -15.67 2.99
N SER A 53 -9.92 -15.17 1.80
CA SER A 53 -9.31 -15.60 0.53
C SER A 53 -7.88 -15.08 0.39
N PHE A 54 -7.61 -13.84 0.82
CA PHE A 54 -6.25 -13.28 0.89
C PHE A 54 -5.35 -14.04 1.88
N GLN A 55 -5.85 -14.37 3.09
CA GLN A 55 -5.01 -14.95 4.15
C GLN A 55 -4.46 -16.36 3.87
N ARG A 56 -5.09 -17.17 3.02
CA ARG A 56 -4.61 -18.53 2.70
C ARG A 56 -3.64 -18.59 1.53
N GLU A 57 -3.73 -17.67 0.58
CA GLU A 57 -2.88 -17.66 -0.63
C GLU A 57 -1.59 -16.84 -0.44
N ASP A 58 -1.59 -15.85 0.46
CA ASP A 58 -0.45 -14.94 0.64
C ASP A 58 0.71 -15.54 1.46
N THR A 59 0.54 -16.70 2.10
CA THR A 59 1.63 -17.37 2.84
C THR A 59 2.84 -17.69 1.95
N ASN A 60 2.63 -17.92 0.66
CA ASN A 60 3.72 -18.19 -0.30
C ASN A 60 4.38 -16.91 -0.81
N LEU A 61 3.71 -15.76 -0.69
CA LEU A 61 4.23 -14.49 -1.22
C LEU A 61 5.41 -13.96 -0.39
N PHE A 62 5.43 -14.27 0.90
CA PHE A 62 6.47 -13.86 1.85
C PHE A 62 7.40 -15.03 2.22
N ASP A 63 7.73 -15.86 1.23
CA ASP A 63 8.66 -16.98 1.42
C ASP A 63 10.07 -16.46 1.75
N PRO A 64 10.69 -16.92 2.88
CA PRO A 64 12.04 -16.55 3.26
C PRO A 64 13.11 -16.75 2.19
N GLN A 65 12.89 -17.63 1.19
CA GLN A 65 13.83 -17.83 0.10
C GLN A 65 14.09 -16.57 -0.75
N PHE A 66 13.16 -15.62 -0.78
CA PHE A 66 13.32 -14.36 -1.52
C PHE A 66 14.03 -13.27 -0.71
N ARG A 67 14.45 -13.57 0.53
CA ARG A 67 15.20 -12.61 1.34
C ARG A 67 16.64 -12.56 0.87
N GLN A 68 17.09 -11.36 0.53
CA GLN A 68 18.47 -11.08 0.17
C GLN A 68 19.12 -10.20 1.24
N ASP A 69 20.35 -10.57 1.61
CA ASP A 69 21.22 -9.74 2.45
C ASP A 69 21.80 -8.60 1.62
N SER A 70 20.92 -7.68 1.23
CA SER A 70 21.30 -6.39 0.69
C SER A 70 22.08 -5.63 1.77
N ALA A 71 23.27 -5.13 1.42
CA ALA A 71 23.97 -4.17 2.27
C ALA A 71 23.01 -3.06 2.69
N ALA A 72 23.07 -2.62 3.95
CA ALA A 72 22.16 -1.62 4.49
C ALA A 72 22.14 -0.38 3.56
N ARG A 73 21.05 -0.25 2.81
CA ARG A 73 20.78 0.85 1.87
C ARG A 73 19.50 1.52 2.34
N ALA A 74 19.44 2.84 2.22
CA ALA A 74 18.19 3.57 2.37
C ALA A 74 17.59 3.75 0.98
N LEU A 75 16.29 3.49 0.85
CA LEU A 75 15.52 3.79 -0.35
C LEU A 75 14.55 4.92 -0.01
N ASP A 76 14.78 6.09 -0.61
CA ASP A 76 13.89 7.23 -0.44
C ASP A 76 12.83 7.25 -1.54
N LEU A 77 11.59 6.96 -1.16
CA LEU A 77 10.41 7.03 -2.01
C LEU A 77 9.60 8.31 -1.74
N ALA A 78 10.05 9.16 -0.82
CA ALA A 78 9.41 10.43 -0.53
C ALA A 78 9.53 11.37 -1.72
N GLY A 79 8.42 12.00 -2.10
CA GLY A 79 8.38 12.92 -3.25
C GLY A 79 8.28 12.25 -4.61
N LEU A 80 8.52 10.93 -4.71
CA LEU A 80 8.28 10.18 -5.93
C LEU A 80 6.78 10.02 -6.20
N THR A 81 6.41 10.14 -7.47
CA THR A 81 5.08 9.82 -7.99
C THR A 81 4.77 8.33 -7.82
N THR A 82 3.49 7.94 -7.93
CA THR A 82 3.14 6.51 -7.83
C THR A 82 3.78 5.67 -8.94
N LEU A 83 3.97 6.24 -10.13
CA LEU A 83 4.67 5.59 -11.24
C LEU A 83 6.14 5.33 -10.90
N GLU A 84 6.86 6.35 -10.43
CA GLU A 84 8.28 6.23 -10.07
C GLU A 84 8.50 5.27 -8.90
N ARG A 85 7.58 5.26 -7.92
CA ARG A 85 7.60 4.27 -6.83
C ARG A 85 7.45 2.85 -7.36
N TYR A 86 6.57 2.64 -8.34
CA TYR A 86 6.36 1.34 -8.94
C TYR A 86 7.63 0.86 -9.64
N GLU A 87 8.24 1.71 -10.48
CA GLU A 87 9.50 1.39 -11.17
C GLU A 87 10.63 1.07 -10.17
N ALA A 88 10.79 1.90 -9.14
CA ALA A 88 11.80 1.69 -8.10
C ALA A 88 11.57 0.37 -7.34
N CYS A 89 10.32 0.01 -7.05
CA CYS A 89 10.01 -1.28 -6.42
C CYS A 89 10.35 -2.44 -7.35
N MET A 90 9.94 -2.40 -8.62
CA MET A 90 10.18 -3.47 -9.59
C MET A 90 11.68 -3.78 -9.78
N GLN A 91 12.51 -2.74 -9.80
CA GLN A 91 13.97 -2.88 -9.90
C GLN A 91 14.63 -3.53 -8.67
N MET A 92 13.97 -3.46 -7.51
CA MET A 92 14.54 -3.92 -6.24
C MET A 92 13.90 -5.21 -5.70
N LEU A 93 12.85 -5.70 -6.35
CA LEU A 93 12.28 -7.02 -6.04
C LEU A 93 13.29 -8.12 -6.34
N HIS A 94 13.22 -9.20 -5.56
CA HIS A 94 14.05 -10.36 -5.80
C HIS A 94 13.74 -10.97 -7.19
N PRO A 95 14.73 -11.22 -8.06
CA PRO A 95 14.50 -11.67 -9.44
C PRO A 95 13.82 -13.05 -9.49
N ASP A 96 14.19 -13.96 -8.58
CA ASP A 96 13.61 -15.33 -8.54
C ASP A 96 12.10 -15.35 -8.26
N ARG A 97 11.51 -14.24 -7.81
CA ARG A 97 10.05 -14.11 -7.71
C ARG A 97 9.35 -14.23 -9.06
N ALA A 98 10.05 -13.93 -10.16
CA ALA A 98 9.52 -14.14 -11.50
C ALA A 98 9.39 -15.63 -11.85
N CYS A 99 10.15 -16.51 -11.17
CA CYS A 99 10.09 -17.96 -11.34
C CYS A 99 9.00 -18.63 -10.48
N ASP A 100 8.52 -17.95 -9.43
CA ASP A 100 7.44 -18.44 -8.59
C ASP A 100 6.09 -17.97 -9.14
N TRP A 101 5.24 -18.93 -9.52
CA TRP A 101 3.96 -18.64 -10.16
C TRP A 101 3.07 -17.70 -9.34
N TYR A 102 3.03 -17.88 -8.01
CA TYR A 102 2.18 -17.06 -7.13
C TYR A 102 2.68 -15.61 -7.05
N SER A 103 3.98 -15.43 -6.85
CA SER A 103 4.63 -14.11 -6.85
C SER A 103 4.45 -13.42 -8.19
N TRP A 104 4.73 -14.12 -9.29
CA TRP A 104 4.55 -13.59 -10.64
C TRP A 104 3.13 -13.18 -10.96
N PHE A 105 2.14 -14.03 -10.62
CA PHE A 105 0.73 -13.71 -10.81
C PHE A 105 0.30 -12.49 -9.98
N ARG A 106 0.71 -12.40 -8.71
CA ARG A 106 0.37 -11.28 -7.82
C ARG A 106 0.99 -9.97 -8.29
N ILE A 107 2.26 -9.98 -8.69
CA ILE A 107 2.96 -8.80 -9.22
C ILE A 107 2.32 -8.36 -10.54
N SER A 108 1.97 -9.30 -11.42
CA SER A 108 1.22 -9.02 -12.65
C SER A 108 -0.14 -8.36 -12.40
N GLY A 109 -0.82 -8.70 -11.30
CA GLY A 109 -2.04 -8.01 -10.87
C GLY A 109 -1.80 -6.57 -10.43
N VAL A 110 -0.64 -6.26 -9.83
CA VAL A 110 -0.23 -4.89 -9.53
C VAL A 110 0.03 -4.13 -10.83
N THR A 111 0.74 -4.74 -11.78
CA THR A 111 0.98 -4.20 -13.12
C THR A 111 -0.34 -3.87 -13.82
N ALA A 112 -1.31 -4.78 -13.83
CA ALA A 112 -2.65 -4.54 -14.39
C ALA A 112 -3.36 -3.35 -13.71
N THR A 113 -3.29 -3.28 -12.38
CA THR A 113 -3.86 -2.16 -11.61
C THR A 113 -3.21 -0.83 -11.97
N MET A 114 -1.89 -0.82 -12.15
CA MET A 114 -1.13 0.37 -12.57
C MET A 114 -1.49 0.76 -14.01
N LEU A 115 -1.55 -0.18 -14.95
CA LEU A 115 -1.95 0.09 -16.33
C LEU A 115 -3.35 0.71 -16.41
N ASN A 116 -4.32 0.17 -15.65
CA ASN A 116 -5.67 0.73 -15.60
C ASN A 116 -5.69 2.15 -15.00
N ARG A 117 -4.87 2.41 -13.97
CA ARG A 117 -4.77 3.73 -13.35
C ARG A 117 -4.26 4.80 -14.31
N TYR A 118 -3.39 4.43 -15.22
CA TYR A 118 -2.79 5.32 -16.23
C TYR A 118 -3.36 5.04 -17.63
N ASP A 119 -4.59 4.56 -17.76
CA ASP A 119 -5.20 4.21 -19.07
C ASP A 119 -5.10 5.34 -20.10
N HIS A 120 -5.22 6.59 -19.65
CA HIS A 120 -5.17 7.79 -20.48
C HIS A 120 -3.76 8.33 -20.77
N ASP A 121 -2.69 7.69 -20.28
CA ASP A 121 -1.31 8.13 -20.44
C ASP A 121 -0.46 7.00 -21.04
N ASP A 122 -0.34 7.00 -22.37
CA ASP A 122 0.40 5.99 -23.14
C ASP A 122 1.88 5.91 -22.73
N LEU A 123 2.49 7.04 -22.35
CA LEU A 123 3.88 7.08 -21.95
C LEU A 123 4.07 6.43 -20.58
N ALA A 124 3.18 6.72 -19.62
CA ALA A 124 3.18 6.03 -18.33
C ALA A 124 2.92 4.53 -18.48
N ARG A 125 1.97 4.12 -19.33
CA ARG A 125 1.69 2.69 -19.60
C ARG A 125 2.89 1.97 -20.17
N LYS A 126 3.59 2.59 -21.13
CA LYS A 126 4.83 2.03 -21.70
C LYS A 126 5.90 1.85 -20.63
N ARG A 127 6.07 2.83 -19.73
CA ARG A 127 7.00 2.74 -18.61
C ARG A 127 6.65 1.61 -17.64
N ILE A 128 5.37 1.48 -17.27
CA ILE A 128 4.86 0.39 -16.42
C ILE A 128 5.15 -0.97 -17.04
N TRP A 129 4.85 -1.11 -18.34
CA TRP A 129 5.08 -2.35 -19.09
C TRP A 129 6.57 -2.69 -19.17
N ASN A 130 7.41 -1.72 -19.51
CA ASN A 130 8.86 -1.93 -19.60
C ASN A 130 9.46 -2.39 -18.26
N ALA A 131 9.09 -1.74 -17.15
CA ALA A 131 9.58 -2.12 -15.82
C ALA A 131 9.09 -3.53 -15.41
N HIS A 132 7.87 -3.90 -15.80
CA HIS A 132 7.36 -5.26 -15.59
C HIS A 132 8.13 -6.29 -16.42
N CYS A 133 8.31 -6.05 -17.72
CA CYS A 133 9.05 -6.93 -18.61
C CYS A 133 10.51 -7.11 -18.17
N GLU A 134 11.19 -6.02 -17.81
CA GLU A 134 12.58 -6.03 -17.31
C GLU A 134 12.72 -6.88 -16.04
N TRP A 135 11.75 -6.82 -15.13
CA TRP A 135 11.75 -7.67 -13.95
C TRP A 135 11.39 -9.13 -14.29
N SER A 136 10.34 -9.34 -15.08
CA SER A 136 9.85 -10.69 -15.41
C SER A 136 10.77 -11.46 -16.34
N CYS A 137 11.68 -10.83 -17.09
CA CYS A 137 12.59 -11.55 -17.99
C CYS A 137 13.68 -12.36 -17.26
N ASN A 138 13.71 -12.29 -15.92
CA ASN A 138 14.66 -13.05 -15.09
C ASN A 138 14.33 -14.56 -14.97
N TYR A 139 13.12 -15.02 -15.35
CA TYR A 139 12.79 -16.45 -15.25
C TYR A 139 13.25 -17.28 -16.47
N PRO A 140 13.64 -18.56 -16.27
CA PRO A 140 14.03 -19.44 -17.36
C PRO A 140 12.88 -19.64 -18.36
N ASN A 141 13.15 -19.45 -19.65
CA ASN A 141 12.17 -19.53 -20.75
C ASN A 141 11.15 -18.38 -20.78
N PHE A 142 11.58 -17.17 -20.41
CA PHE A 142 10.75 -15.96 -20.55
C PHE A 142 10.04 -15.88 -21.91
N CYS A 143 8.73 -15.70 -21.85
CA CYS A 143 7.86 -15.50 -23.01
C CYS A 143 7.04 -14.24 -22.80
N GLU A 144 7.28 -13.22 -23.62
CA GLU A 144 6.58 -11.93 -23.49
C GLU A 144 5.06 -12.09 -23.67
N GLN A 145 4.64 -12.98 -24.57
CA GLN A 145 3.22 -13.27 -24.80
C GLN A 145 2.55 -13.91 -23.57
N GLU A 146 3.22 -14.85 -22.91
CA GLU A 146 2.74 -15.47 -21.68
C GLU A 146 2.61 -14.43 -20.56
N ASN A 147 3.62 -13.56 -20.43
CA ASN A 147 3.62 -12.47 -19.46
C ASN A 147 2.46 -11.48 -19.69
N PHE A 148 2.14 -11.20 -20.95
CA PHE A 148 0.95 -10.42 -21.32
C PHE A 148 -0.36 -11.12 -20.93
N GLU A 149 -0.48 -12.40 -21.23
CA GLU A 149 -1.67 -13.20 -20.87
C GLU A 149 -1.90 -13.25 -19.36
N VAL A 150 -0.84 -13.38 -18.56
CA VAL A 150 -0.94 -13.38 -17.11
C VAL A 150 -1.34 -12.02 -16.55
N VAL A 151 -0.83 -10.92 -17.10
CA VAL A 151 -1.27 -9.57 -16.71
C VAL A 151 -2.76 -9.36 -17.03
N LEU A 152 -3.21 -9.80 -18.21
CA LEU A 152 -4.65 -9.77 -18.56
C LEU A 152 -5.49 -10.65 -17.63
N GLN A 153 -5.03 -11.84 -17.29
CA GLN A 153 -5.74 -12.73 -16.37
C GLN A 153 -5.82 -12.13 -14.96
N ALA A 154 -4.73 -11.52 -14.49
CA ALA A 154 -4.67 -10.91 -13.17
C ALA A 154 -5.56 -9.67 -13.04
N GLN A 155 -5.88 -8.98 -14.14
CA GLN A 155 -6.83 -7.85 -14.17
C GLN A 155 -8.23 -8.23 -13.66
N GLN A 156 -8.63 -9.50 -13.77
CA GLN A 156 -9.93 -9.98 -13.31
C GLN A 156 -10.03 -10.08 -11.78
N LYS A 157 -8.91 -9.95 -11.06
CA LYS A 157 -8.85 -10.05 -9.60
C LYS A 157 -8.44 -8.71 -9.00
N VAL A 158 -9.12 -8.32 -7.93
CA VAL A 158 -8.75 -7.12 -7.16
C VAL A 158 -7.40 -7.36 -6.50
N THR A 159 -6.40 -6.54 -6.86
CA THR A 159 -5.05 -6.61 -6.31
C THR A 159 -4.75 -5.35 -5.49
N PRO A 160 -4.01 -5.42 -4.36
CA PRO A 160 -3.79 -4.27 -3.46
C PRO A 160 -2.98 -3.09 -4.04
N GLY A 161 -2.66 -3.11 -5.34
CA GLY A 161 -1.87 -2.08 -6.01
C GLY A 161 -0.45 -1.96 -5.46
N ILE A 162 0.09 -0.74 -5.38
CA ILE A 162 1.49 -0.53 -5.01
C ILE A 162 1.85 -0.93 -3.57
N LYS A 163 0.84 -1.05 -2.69
CA LYS A 163 1.06 -1.41 -1.27
C LYS A 163 1.70 -2.79 -1.14
N ILE A 164 1.24 -3.77 -1.92
CA ILE A 164 1.80 -5.13 -1.88
C ILE A 164 3.23 -5.17 -2.42
N LEU A 165 3.58 -4.33 -3.41
CA LEU A 165 4.96 -4.21 -3.88
C LEU A 165 5.89 -3.68 -2.79
N LEU A 166 5.43 -2.71 -1.99
CA LEU A 166 6.22 -2.18 -0.87
C LEU A 166 6.40 -3.21 0.25
N GLU A 167 5.37 -4.01 0.53
CA GLU A 167 5.45 -5.10 1.50
C GLU A 167 6.43 -6.19 1.01
N LEU A 168 6.35 -6.57 -0.26
CA LEU A 168 7.29 -7.49 -0.91
C LEU A 168 8.72 -6.98 -0.87
N LEU A 169 8.92 -5.71 -1.23
CA LEU A 169 10.23 -5.06 -1.22
C LEU A 169 10.90 -5.11 0.16
N ARG A 170 10.14 -4.81 1.22
CA ARG A 170 10.60 -4.88 2.62
C ARG A 170 10.88 -6.30 3.06
N HIS A 171 10.07 -7.24 2.61
CA HIS A 171 10.28 -8.65 2.89
C HIS A 171 11.60 -9.13 2.25
N ASP A 172 11.80 -8.83 0.96
CA ASP A 172 12.98 -9.24 0.21
C ASP A 172 14.24 -8.59 0.74
N ASN A 173 14.13 -7.35 1.25
CA ASN A 173 15.24 -6.56 1.73
C ASN A 173 15.03 -6.17 3.20
N PRO A 174 15.18 -7.10 4.16
CA PRO A 174 14.88 -6.83 5.58
C PRO A 174 15.75 -5.72 6.20
N ASN A 175 16.93 -5.47 5.62
CA ASN A 175 17.85 -4.42 6.07
C ASN A 175 17.68 -3.08 5.33
N LEU A 176 16.72 -2.97 4.40
CA LEU A 176 16.46 -1.76 3.62
C LEU A 176 15.58 -0.79 4.41
N GLN A 177 16.08 0.43 4.62
CA GLN A 177 15.28 1.50 5.21
C GLN A 177 14.48 2.20 4.11
N VAL A 178 13.19 1.88 4.02
CA VAL A 178 12.28 2.49 3.02
C VAL A 178 11.59 3.72 3.63
N ARG A 179 11.87 4.90 3.06
CA ARG A 179 11.21 6.15 3.43
C ARG A 179 10.08 6.45 2.46
N GLU A 180 8.83 6.30 2.92
CA GLU A 180 7.65 6.52 2.07
C GLU A 180 7.12 7.96 2.06
N HIS A 181 7.37 8.70 3.14
CA HIS A 181 6.79 10.02 3.35
C HIS A 181 7.87 11.10 3.40
N ALA A 182 7.55 12.25 2.79
CA ALA A 182 8.36 13.44 2.96
C ALA A 182 8.44 13.79 4.45
N TRP A 183 9.59 14.27 4.90
CA TRP A 183 9.69 14.78 6.26
C TRP A 183 8.68 15.93 6.34
N PRO A 184 7.83 15.97 7.37
CA PRO A 184 7.05 17.16 7.65
C PRO A 184 8.05 18.23 8.10
N PHE A 185 8.72 18.88 7.17
CA PHE A 185 9.51 20.06 7.49
C PHE A 185 8.51 21.12 7.92
N HIS A 186 8.35 21.23 9.24
CA HIS A 186 7.68 22.36 9.85
C HIS A 186 8.62 23.55 9.65
N ILE A 187 8.46 24.30 8.57
CA ILE A 187 9.19 25.56 8.38
C ILE A 187 8.79 26.46 9.55
N PRO A 188 9.70 26.80 10.48
CA PRO A 188 9.36 27.66 11.60
C PRO A 188 8.95 29.02 11.04
N ARG A 189 7.76 29.50 11.40
CA ARG A 189 7.13 30.74 10.89
C ARG A 189 8.04 31.97 10.97
N LYS A 190 9.00 31.99 11.91
CA LYS A 190 10.01 33.05 12.05
C LYS A 190 10.88 33.28 10.81
N ALA A 191 11.03 32.29 9.91
CA ALA A 191 11.77 32.46 8.67
C ALA A 191 10.95 33.16 7.55
N GLN A 192 9.61 33.20 7.66
CA GLN A 192 8.76 33.90 6.69
C GLN A 192 8.70 35.41 6.95
N GLU A 193 8.84 35.85 8.21
CA GLU A 193 8.78 37.27 8.57
C GLU A 193 10.06 38.04 8.17
N MET A 194 11.19 37.37 7.96
CA MET A 194 12.44 38.01 7.51
C MET A 194 12.60 38.08 5.98
N ALA A 195 11.64 37.54 5.21
CA ALA A 195 11.70 37.49 3.74
C ALA A 195 10.72 38.46 3.04
N THR A 196 10.14 39.40 3.79
CA THR A 196 9.31 40.48 3.22
C THR A 196 10.14 41.76 3.22
N PRO A 197 10.45 42.34 2.05
CA PRO A 197 11.32 43.53 1.92
C PRO A 197 10.71 44.80 2.51
#